data_AF-A0A202DGF4-F1
#
_entry.id   AF-A0A202DGF4-F1
#
_cell.length_a   1.000
_cell.length_b   1.000
_cell.length_c   1.000
_cell.angle_alpha   90.00
_cell.angle_beta   90.00
_cell.angle_gamma   90.00
#
_symmetry.space_group_name_H-M   'P 1'
#
loop_
_entity.id
_entity.type
_entity.pdbx_description
1 polymer ?
#
loop_
_entity_poly.entity_id
_entity_poly.type
_entity_poly.pdbx_seq_one_letter_code
_entity_poly.pdbx_strand_id
1 'polypeptide(L)'
;VRDLVVGQRWMMYSLFIGLTLGGAPVVWALLGKCDKKAVAGAVAGFIGMAALALAQQKGAAGAGADTGNFVMLFLAGAAGASAMILPGVSGGYLLLVLGQYVVILSAIDSLKIGLSERDMAAVLDVGLKVCLPVGVGVLAGIVGVSNLLQFLMKRYEKFVLGVLLGLLLGAVIGLWPFQEGVQPEVGDMFKGQIVTQESIADIDKEDYPTKFFKPTAGQSAGAVGIILAGFGITFLIARFGRGKDEE
;
A
#
# COMPACT_ATOMS: atom_id res chain seq x y z
N VAL A 1 -13.47 8.84 -10.40
CA VAL A 1 -12.39 7.92 -9.97
C VAL A 1 -12.87 7.01 -8.84
N ARG A 2 -13.42 7.56 -7.75
CA ARG A 2 -14.01 6.81 -6.61
C ARG A 2 -14.95 5.67 -7.04
N ASP A 3 -15.93 5.95 -7.89
CA ASP A 3 -16.90 4.94 -8.35
C ASP A 3 -16.27 3.81 -9.18
N LEU A 4 -15.16 4.08 -9.88
CA LEU A 4 -14.43 3.06 -10.64
C LEU A 4 -13.61 2.16 -9.71
N VAL A 5 -12.98 2.73 -8.68
CA VAL A 5 -12.19 1.98 -7.69
C VAL A 5 -13.06 1.09 -6.82
N VAL A 6 -14.27 1.52 -6.49
CA VAL A 6 -15.15 0.78 -5.58
C VAL A 6 -16.14 -0.08 -6.35
N GLY A 7 -16.77 0.46 -7.40
CA GLY A 7 -17.81 -0.21 -8.18
C GLY A 7 -17.29 -1.10 -9.31
N GLN A 8 -16.05 -0.89 -9.79
CA GLN A 8 -15.43 -1.67 -10.86
C GLN A 8 -14.00 -2.11 -10.47
N ARG A 9 -13.86 -2.70 -9.27
CA ARG A 9 -12.58 -3.14 -8.69
C ARG A 9 -11.72 -3.98 -9.65
N TRP A 10 -12.32 -4.92 -10.37
CA TRP A 10 -11.60 -5.76 -11.33
C TRP A 10 -10.95 -4.95 -12.47
N MET A 11 -11.59 -3.88 -12.95
CA MET A 11 -11.03 -3.00 -13.98
C MET A 11 -9.83 -2.22 -13.41
N MET A 12 -9.96 -1.70 -12.18
CA MET A 12 -8.88 -0.96 -11.55
C MET A 12 -7.70 -1.84 -11.18
N TYR A 13 -7.94 -3.07 -10.69
CA TYR A 13 -6.87 -4.04 -10.46
C TYR A 13 -6.18 -4.41 -11.77
N SER A 14 -6.93 -4.61 -12.85
CA SER A 14 -6.37 -4.83 -14.20
C SER A 14 -5.46 -3.67 -14.63
N LEU A 15 -5.93 -2.43 -14.43
CA LEU A 15 -5.15 -1.24 -14.77
C LEU A 15 -3.87 -1.15 -13.95
N PHE A 16 -3.96 -1.35 -12.62
CA PHE A 16 -2.79 -1.32 -11.74
C PHE A 16 -1.79 -2.42 -12.05
N ILE A 17 -2.24 -3.64 -12.32
CA ILE A 17 -1.37 -4.73 -12.78
C ILE A 17 -0.63 -4.31 -14.06
N GLY A 18 -1.36 -3.75 -15.04
CA GLY A 18 -0.75 -3.23 -16.27
C GLY A 18 0.30 -2.16 -15.99
N LEU A 19 -0.04 -1.13 -15.22
CA LEU A 19 0.86 -0.03 -14.89
C LEU A 19 2.11 -0.51 -14.12
N THR A 20 1.95 -1.42 -13.16
CA THR A 20 3.03 -2.02 -12.38
C THR A 20 3.97 -2.85 -13.27
N LEU A 21 3.41 -3.72 -14.11
CA LEU A 21 4.20 -4.55 -15.02
C LEU A 21 4.89 -3.72 -16.11
N GLY A 22 4.29 -2.61 -16.55
CA GLY A 22 4.91 -1.70 -17.50
C GLY A 22 6.17 -1.01 -16.98
N GLY A 23 6.33 -0.92 -15.65
CA GLY A 23 7.57 -0.44 -15.01
C GLY A 23 8.68 -1.49 -14.93
N ALA A 24 8.35 -2.79 -15.00
CA ALA A 24 9.33 -3.87 -14.86
C ALA A 24 10.44 -3.85 -15.94
N PRO A 25 10.16 -3.60 -17.24
CA PRO A 25 11.19 -3.43 -18.26
C PRO A 25 12.18 -2.29 -17.96
N VAL A 26 11.74 -1.24 -17.27
CA VAL A 26 12.57 -0.09 -16.90
C VAL A 26 13.61 -0.52 -15.87
N VAL A 27 13.16 -1.16 -14.80
CA VAL A 27 14.04 -1.68 -13.74
C VAL A 27 14.95 -2.77 -14.29
N TRP A 28 14.43 -3.65 -15.15
CA TRP A 28 15.24 -4.66 -15.83
C TRP A 28 16.36 -4.05 -16.66
N ALA A 29 16.08 -2.99 -17.41
CA ALA A 29 17.08 -2.29 -18.21
C ALA A 29 18.10 -1.54 -17.35
N LEU A 30 17.71 -0.99 -16.20
CA LEU A 30 18.66 -0.42 -15.21
C LEU A 30 19.58 -1.50 -14.63
N LEU A 31 19.05 -2.70 -14.44
CA LEU A 31 19.79 -3.83 -13.91
C LEU A 31 20.89 -4.30 -14.90
N GLY A 32 20.68 -4.17 -16.20
CA GLY A 32 21.67 -4.51 -17.22
C GLY A 32 21.94 -6.02 -17.28
N LYS A 33 23.17 -6.46 -16.97
CA LYS A 33 23.48 -7.89 -16.90
C LYS A 33 22.90 -8.52 -15.63
N CYS A 34 22.04 -9.52 -15.82
CA CYS A 34 21.48 -10.33 -14.73
C CYS A 34 22.57 -11.26 -14.17
N ASP A 35 23.21 -10.83 -13.08
CA ASP A 35 24.14 -11.66 -12.32
C ASP A 35 23.45 -12.39 -11.16
N LYS A 36 24.19 -13.23 -10.44
CA LYS A 36 23.64 -13.99 -9.30
C LYS A 36 23.09 -13.08 -8.19
N LYS A 37 23.65 -11.88 -8.01
CA LYS A 37 23.22 -10.93 -6.97
C LYS A 37 21.89 -10.30 -7.33
N ALA A 38 21.71 -9.93 -8.59
CA ALA A 38 20.45 -9.45 -9.14
C ALA A 38 19.33 -10.49 -8.99
N VAL A 39 19.59 -11.74 -9.38
CA VAL A 39 18.61 -12.82 -9.24
C VAL A 39 18.28 -13.07 -7.77
N ALA A 40 19.29 -13.12 -6.88
CA ALA A 40 19.06 -13.27 -5.45
C ALA A 40 18.19 -12.14 -4.88
N GLY A 41 18.45 -10.89 -5.31
CA GLY A 41 17.64 -9.74 -4.93
C GLY A 41 16.19 -9.87 -5.43
N ALA A 42 15.99 -10.23 -6.70
CA ALA A 42 14.66 -10.41 -7.28
C ALA A 42 13.85 -11.49 -6.59
N VAL A 43 14.48 -12.63 -6.28
CA VAL A 43 13.84 -13.71 -5.52
C VAL A 43 13.49 -13.23 -4.11
N ALA A 44 14.40 -12.53 -3.42
CA ALA A 44 14.15 -12.01 -2.08
C ALA A 44 12.98 -11.01 -2.05
N GLY A 45 12.95 -10.05 -3.00
CA GLY A 45 11.87 -9.07 -3.12
C GLY A 45 10.53 -9.73 -3.44
N PHE A 46 10.52 -10.69 -4.37
CA PHE A 46 9.30 -11.40 -4.75
C PHE A 46 8.74 -12.23 -3.59
N ILE A 47 9.60 -12.98 -2.88
CA ILE A 47 9.19 -13.75 -1.70
C ILE A 47 8.67 -12.82 -0.60
N GLY A 48 9.34 -11.68 -0.38
CA GLY A 48 8.90 -10.68 0.59
C GLY A 48 7.50 -10.15 0.29
N MET A 49 7.22 -9.80 -0.98
CA MET A 49 5.89 -9.37 -1.39
C MET A 49 4.84 -10.47 -1.36
N ALA A 50 5.18 -11.69 -1.78
CA ALA A 50 4.27 -12.82 -1.70
C ALA A 50 3.89 -13.12 -0.25
N ALA A 51 4.87 -13.11 0.68
CA ALA A 51 4.62 -13.28 2.09
C ALA A 51 3.73 -12.17 2.66
N LEU A 52 3.97 -10.92 2.27
CA LEU A 52 3.14 -9.78 2.67
C LEU A 52 1.70 -9.93 2.16
N ALA A 53 1.52 -10.29 0.89
CA ALA A 53 0.20 -10.52 0.31
C ALA A 53 -0.56 -11.67 1.01
N LEU A 54 0.14 -12.75 1.38
CA LEU A 54 -0.44 -13.85 2.14
C LEU A 54 -0.79 -13.44 3.59
N ALA A 55 0.04 -12.61 4.22
CA ALA A 55 -0.25 -12.07 5.55
C ALA A 55 -1.48 -11.14 5.53
N GLN A 56 -1.65 -10.37 4.44
CA GLN A 56 -2.84 -9.54 4.20
C GLN A 56 -4.10 -10.40 4.09
N GLN A 57 -4.06 -11.49 3.32
CA GLN A 57 -5.20 -12.40 3.16
C GLN A 57 -5.60 -13.11 4.45
N LYS A 58 -4.63 -13.45 5.31
CA LYS A 58 -4.91 -14.08 6.61
C LYS A 58 -5.48 -13.11 7.65
N GLY A 59 -5.60 -11.82 7.33
CA GLY A 59 -6.14 -10.83 8.25
C GLY A 59 -5.35 -10.79 9.56
N ALA A 60 -4.01 -10.81 9.47
CA ALA A 60 -3.13 -10.67 10.63
C ALA A 60 -3.33 -9.29 11.28
N ALA A 61 -4.42 -9.11 12.01
CA ALA A 61 -4.66 -8.03 12.93
C ALA A 61 -3.74 -8.29 14.13
N GLY A 62 -2.61 -7.58 14.16
CA GLY A 62 -1.58 -7.74 15.17
C GLY A 62 -1.78 -6.78 16.33
N ALA A 63 -1.61 -7.34 17.54
CA ALA A 63 -1.39 -6.73 18.84
C ALA A 63 -2.46 -5.75 19.35
N GLY A 64 -2.84 -5.90 20.63
CA GLY A 64 -3.80 -5.00 21.29
C GLY A 64 -3.41 -3.54 21.08
N ALA A 65 -4.37 -2.73 20.63
CA ALA A 65 -4.16 -1.32 20.36
C ALA A 65 -3.82 -0.58 21.66
N ASP A 66 -2.54 -0.39 21.93
CA ASP A 66 -2.11 0.46 23.04
C ASP A 66 -2.23 1.92 22.61
N THR A 67 -3.34 2.56 23.01
CA THR A 67 -3.84 3.84 22.45
C THR A 67 -3.05 5.06 22.93
N GLY A 68 -1.96 4.89 23.69
CA GLY A 68 -1.26 6.01 24.33
C GLY A 68 0.25 5.94 24.35
N ASN A 69 0.88 4.92 23.75
CA ASN A 69 2.33 4.82 23.80
C ASN A 69 2.97 5.67 22.69
N PHE A 70 3.56 6.80 23.08
CA PHE A 70 4.31 7.71 22.19
C PHE A 70 5.33 6.94 21.33
N VAL A 71 6.04 5.98 21.92
CA VAL A 71 7.03 5.15 21.20
C VAL A 71 6.36 4.30 20.14
N MET A 72 5.20 3.70 20.45
CA MET A 72 4.46 2.89 19.48
C MET A 72 3.94 3.74 18.31
N LEU A 73 3.41 4.94 18.60
CA LEU A 73 2.95 5.89 17.58
C LEU A 73 4.09 6.41 16.71
N PHE A 74 5.25 6.68 17.31
CA PHE A 74 6.47 7.01 16.58
C PHE A 74 6.91 5.87 15.67
N LEU A 75 6.98 4.63 16.18
CA LEU A 75 7.36 3.45 15.39
C LEU A 75 6.35 3.17 14.28
N ALA A 76 5.05 3.37 14.54
CA ALA A 76 4.00 3.23 13.56
C ALA A 76 4.12 4.27 12.44
N GLY A 77 4.35 5.54 12.77
CA GLY A 77 4.62 6.60 11.79
C GLY A 77 5.86 6.30 10.95
N ALA A 78 6.95 5.89 11.60
CA ALA A 78 8.19 5.53 10.91
C ALA A 78 8.00 4.35 9.96
N ALA A 79 7.46 3.24 10.47
CA ALA A 79 7.21 2.04 9.68
C ALA A 79 6.24 2.31 8.53
N GLY A 80 5.13 2.99 8.79
CA GLY A 80 4.13 3.33 7.78
C GLY A 80 4.69 4.19 6.64
N ALA A 81 5.49 5.21 6.96
CA ALA A 81 6.13 6.05 5.95
C ALA A 81 7.24 5.31 5.19
N SER A 82 8.04 4.52 5.89
CA SER A 82 9.07 3.65 5.30
C SER A 82 8.47 2.67 4.29
N ALA A 83 7.32 2.06 4.61
CA ALA A 83 6.60 1.17 3.71
C ALA A 83 6.17 1.87 2.41
N MET A 84 5.74 3.13 2.48
CA MET A 84 5.32 3.89 1.30
C MET A 84 6.46 4.22 0.32
N ILE A 85 7.73 4.13 0.74
CA ILE A 85 8.89 4.34 -0.15
C ILE A 85 9.11 3.12 -1.06
N LEU A 86 8.80 1.92 -0.58
CA LEU A 86 9.05 0.68 -1.34
C LEU A 86 7.86 0.35 -2.26
N PRO A 87 8.12 -0.08 -3.51
CA PRO A 87 7.05 -0.39 -4.45
C PRO A 87 6.19 -1.56 -3.96
N GLY A 88 4.88 -1.39 -4.01
CA GLY A 88 3.91 -2.43 -3.66
C GLY A 88 3.67 -2.64 -2.15
N VAL A 89 4.42 -1.98 -1.27
CA VAL A 89 4.24 -2.11 0.18
C VAL A 89 3.28 -1.02 0.70
N SER A 90 2.18 -1.42 1.34
CA SER A 90 1.17 -0.48 1.85
C SER A 90 1.48 -0.03 3.27
N GLY A 91 1.73 1.27 3.46
CA GLY A 91 1.91 1.88 4.79
C GLY A 91 0.67 1.76 5.68
N GLY A 92 -0.53 1.92 5.11
CA GLY A 92 -1.79 1.77 5.86
C GLY A 92 -2.00 0.34 6.37
N TYR A 93 -1.62 -0.67 5.58
CA TYR A 93 -1.66 -2.06 6.05
C TYR A 93 -0.67 -2.29 7.20
N LEU A 94 0.53 -1.73 7.12
CA LEU A 94 1.50 -1.87 8.21
C LEU A 94 0.98 -1.23 9.51
N LEU A 95 0.30 -0.08 9.42
CA LEU A 95 -0.40 0.54 10.56
C LEU A 95 -1.52 -0.34 11.13
N LEU A 96 -2.24 -1.08 10.27
CA LEU A 96 -3.27 -2.04 10.70
C LEU A 96 -2.65 -3.22 11.46
N VAL A 97 -1.56 -3.78 10.95
CA VAL A 97 -0.80 -4.87 11.60
C VAL A 97 -0.22 -4.42 12.94
N LEU A 98 0.14 -3.15 13.07
CA LEU A 98 0.61 -2.54 14.32
C LEU A 98 -0.53 -2.13 15.27
N GLY A 99 -1.80 -2.30 14.88
CA GLY A 99 -2.96 -1.88 15.69
C GLY A 99 -3.13 -0.36 15.84
N GLN A 100 -2.39 0.45 15.07
CA GLN A 100 -2.40 1.92 15.19
C GLN A 100 -3.21 2.63 14.10
N TYR A 101 -3.70 1.90 13.10
CA TYR A 101 -4.46 2.49 11.99
C TYR A 101 -5.71 3.25 12.47
N VAL A 102 -6.54 2.62 13.30
CA VAL A 102 -7.76 3.25 13.83
C VAL A 102 -7.41 4.43 14.75
N VAL A 103 -6.39 4.27 15.61
CA VAL A 103 -5.92 5.34 16.51
C VAL A 103 -5.53 6.60 15.72
N ILE A 104 -4.77 6.43 14.65
CA ILE A 104 -4.31 7.54 13.79
C ILE A 104 -5.48 8.15 13.01
N LEU A 105 -6.38 7.33 12.46
CA LEU A 105 -7.56 7.85 11.76
C LEU A 105 -8.48 8.64 12.69
N SER A 106 -8.80 8.11 13.87
CA SER A 106 -9.63 8.79 14.87
C SER A 106 -9.00 10.11 15.32
N ALA A 107 -7.67 10.17 15.44
CA ALA A 107 -6.95 11.41 15.72
C ALA A 107 -7.07 12.43 14.58
N ILE A 108 -6.97 12.00 13.32
CA ILE A 108 -7.17 12.88 12.16
C ILE A 108 -8.60 13.42 12.13
N ASP A 109 -9.60 12.60 12.39
CA ASP A 109 -11.00 13.03 12.38
C ASP A 109 -11.32 13.97 13.57
N SER A 110 -10.76 13.68 14.74
CA SER A 110 -10.85 14.58 15.91
C SER A 110 -10.17 15.92 15.64
N LEU A 111 -9.04 15.95 14.92
CA LEU A 111 -8.42 17.19 14.47
C LEU A 111 -9.32 17.97 13.52
N LYS A 112 -9.96 17.30 12.53
CA LYS A 112 -10.88 17.97 11.60
C LYS A 112 -12.04 18.61 12.35
N ILE A 113 -12.67 17.87 13.26
CA ILE A 113 -13.80 18.35 14.07
C ILE A 113 -13.36 19.53 14.94
N GLY A 114 -12.26 19.40 15.69
CA GLY A 114 -11.75 20.48 16.54
C GLY A 114 -11.39 21.74 15.77
N LEU A 115 -10.85 21.61 14.54
CA LEU A 115 -10.61 22.76 13.66
C LEU A 115 -11.90 23.41 13.16
N SER A 116 -12.90 22.61 12.78
CA SER A 116 -14.21 23.11 12.34
C SER A 116 -14.97 23.84 13.45
N GLU A 117 -14.93 23.32 14.67
CA GLU A 117 -15.59 23.88 15.85
C GLU A 117 -14.76 24.99 16.53
N ARG A 118 -13.53 25.22 16.06
CA ARG A 118 -12.54 26.15 16.65
C ARG A 118 -12.18 25.82 18.10
N ASP A 119 -12.30 24.56 18.51
CA ASP A 119 -11.80 24.08 19.80
C ASP A 119 -10.29 23.81 19.73
N MET A 120 -9.51 24.86 20.02
CA MET A 120 -8.06 24.77 20.01
C MET A 120 -7.49 23.86 21.12
N ALA A 121 -8.23 23.66 22.21
CA ALA A 121 -7.78 22.77 23.29
C ALA A 121 -7.84 21.30 22.83
N ALA A 122 -8.93 20.91 22.17
CA ALA A 122 -9.05 19.58 21.56
C ALA A 122 -8.00 19.35 20.47
N VAL A 123 -7.75 20.36 19.61
CA VAL A 123 -6.72 20.29 18.56
C VAL A 123 -5.32 20.10 19.17
N LEU A 124 -4.98 20.85 20.21
CA LEU A 124 -3.69 20.73 20.89
C LEU A 124 -3.53 19.37 21.58
N ASP A 125 -4.57 18.86 22.22
CA ASP A 125 -4.52 17.57 22.94
C ASP A 125 -4.21 16.42 21.97
N VAL A 126 -4.99 16.30 20.89
CA VAL A 126 -4.80 15.27 19.86
C VAL A 126 -3.48 15.50 19.09
N GLY A 127 -3.18 16.75 18.80
CA GLY A 127 -1.95 17.16 18.12
C GLY A 127 -0.70 16.70 18.85
N LEU A 128 -0.64 16.88 20.17
CA LEU A 128 0.51 16.51 20.99
C LEU A 128 0.57 15.01 21.30
N LYS A 129 -0.57 14.38 21.60
CA LYS A 129 -0.61 12.97 22.03
C LYS A 129 -0.44 11.99 20.87
N VAL A 130 -0.95 12.32 19.68
CA VAL A 130 -0.96 11.39 18.54
C VAL A 130 -0.21 11.94 17.34
N CYS A 131 -0.57 13.14 16.87
CA CYS A 131 -0.05 13.61 15.59
C CYS A 131 1.44 13.96 15.65
N LEU A 132 1.92 14.47 16.79
CA LEU A 132 3.32 14.77 17.00
C LEU A 132 4.20 13.51 16.96
N PRO A 133 3.97 12.45 17.78
CA PRO A 133 4.78 11.24 17.69
C PRO A 133 4.72 10.60 16.30
N VAL A 134 3.54 10.51 15.69
CA VAL A 134 3.37 9.95 14.35
C VAL A 134 4.13 10.78 13.32
N GLY A 135 3.98 12.11 13.34
CA GLY A 135 4.64 13.02 12.42
C GLY A 135 6.16 12.98 12.52
N VAL A 136 6.71 12.95 13.74
CA VAL A 136 8.15 12.77 13.99
C VAL A 136 8.60 11.40 13.49
N GLY A 137 7.80 10.35 13.73
CA GLY A 137 8.01 9.01 13.20
C GLY A 137 8.08 9.00 11.67
N VAL A 138 7.11 9.61 10.99
CA VAL A 138 7.07 9.72 9.53
C VAL A 138 8.35 10.38 8.99
N LEU A 139 8.76 11.50 9.56
CA LEU A 139 9.99 12.19 9.15
C LEU A 139 11.23 11.29 9.34
N ALA A 140 11.34 10.65 10.50
CA ALA A 140 12.44 9.73 10.80
C ALA A 140 12.44 8.51 9.85
N GLY A 141 11.27 7.95 9.56
CA GLY A 141 11.09 6.81 8.66
C GLY A 141 11.46 7.15 7.22
N ILE A 142 11.05 8.33 6.73
CA ILE A 142 11.40 8.80 5.38
C ILE A 142 12.91 9.01 5.27
N VAL A 143 13.50 9.77 6.19
CA VAL A 143 14.93 10.08 6.17
C VAL A 143 15.76 8.82 6.33
N GLY A 144 15.39 7.95 7.29
CA GLY A 144 16.09 6.71 7.58
C GLY A 144 16.11 5.75 6.40
N VAL A 145 14.93 5.45 5.82
CA VAL A 145 14.85 4.51 4.69
C VAL A 145 15.40 5.11 3.40
N SER A 146 15.20 6.41 3.14
CA SER A 146 15.79 7.05 1.96
C SER A 146 17.31 6.98 2.01
N ASN A 147 17.92 7.29 3.15
CA ASN A 147 19.38 7.22 3.32
C ASN A 147 19.89 5.78 3.27
N LEU A 148 19.18 4.83 3.90
CA LEU A 148 19.52 3.42 3.84
C LEU A 148 19.47 2.89 2.40
N LEU A 149 18.41 3.20 1.65
CA LEU A 149 18.28 2.81 0.25
C LEU A 149 19.37 3.45 -0.61
N GLN A 150 19.69 4.73 -0.41
CA GLN A 150 20.81 5.37 -1.11
C GLN A 150 22.14 4.68 -0.79
N PHE A 151 22.40 4.35 0.46
CA PHE A 151 23.60 3.60 0.87
C PHE A 151 23.65 2.21 0.22
N LEU A 152 22.55 1.46 0.26
CA LEU A 152 22.45 0.13 -0.34
C LEU A 152 22.55 0.18 -1.86
N MET A 153 21.97 1.18 -2.52
CA MET A 153 22.11 1.38 -3.97
C MET A 153 23.57 1.63 -4.36
N LYS A 154 24.31 2.44 -3.59
CA LYS A 154 25.74 2.71 -3.86
C LYS A 154 26.63 1.48 -3.68
N ARG A 155 26.32 0.59 -2.73
CA ARG A 155 27.18 -0.56 -2.36
C ARG A 155 26.75 -1.89 -2.96
N TYR A 156 25.45 -2.08 -3.17
CA TYR A 156 24.80 -3.33 -3.55
C TYR A 156 23.78 -3.12 -4.69
N GLU A 157 24.08 -2.20 -5.61
CA GLU A 157 23.20 -1.76 -6.72
C GLU A 157 22.43 -2.91 -7.38
N LYS A 158 23.13 -3.95 -7.86
CA LYS A 158 22.52 -5.10 -8.54
C LYS A 158 21.53 -5.86 -7.65
N PHE A 159 21.87 -6.07 -6.38
CA PHE A 159 20.98 -6.74 -5.45
C PHE A 159 19.75 -5.88 -5.17
N VAL A 160 19.90 -4.57 -4.94
CA VAL A 160 18.79 -3.66 -4.67
C VAL A 160 17.87 -3.51 -5.87
N LEU A 161 18.41 -3.31 -7.08
CA LEU A 161 17.60 -3.29 -8.31
C LEU A 161 16.87 -4.62 -8.51
N GLY A 162 17.52 -5.74 -8.20
CA GLY A 162 16.88 -7.05 -8.13
C GLY A 162 15.69 -7.04 -7.17
N VAL A 163 15.89 -6.61 -5.92
CA VAL A 163 14.81 -6.51 -4.92
C VAL A 163 13.66 -5.66 -5.43
N LEU A 164 13.92 -4.47 -5.97
CA LEU A 164 12.86 -3.58 -6.51
C LEU A 164 12.08 -4.24 -7.64
N LEU A 165 12.76 -4.95 -8.54
CA LEU A 165 12.11 -5.74 -9.59
C LEU A 165 11.24 -6.86 -8.99
N GLY A 166 11.77 -7.59 -8.00
CA GLY A 166 11.06 -8.64 -7.28
C GLY A 166 9.81 -8.11 -6.57
N LEU A 167 9.91 -6.95 -5.92
CA LEU A 167 8.79 -6.28 -5.27
C LEU A 167 7.70 -5.88 -6.29
N LEU A 168 8.09 -5.30 -7.43
CA LEU A 168 7.17 -4.94 -8.51
C LEU A 168 6.40 -6.15 -9.05
N LEU A 169 7.11 -7.25 -9.33
CA LEU A 169 6.49 -8.49 -9.82
C LEU A 169 5.63 -9.16 -8.74
N GLY A 170 6.09 -9.15 -7.49
CA GLY A 170 5.35 -9.74 -6.37
C GLY A 170 4.08 -8.98 -6.01
N ALA A 171 4.03 -7.66 -6.23
CA ALA A 171 2.83 -6.85 -5.98
C ALA A 171 1.60 -7.32 -6.79
N VAL A 172 1.82 -7.95 -7.96
CA VAL A 172 0.74 -8.52 -8.79
C VAL A 172 -0.03 -9.62 -8.04
N ILE A 173 0.62 -10.36 -7.14
CA ILE A 173 -0.03 -11.39 -6.30
C ILE A 173 -1.08 -10.78 -5.36
N GLY A 174 -0.86 -9.55 -4.90
CA GLY A 174 -1.84 -8.83 -4.08
C GLY A 174 -3.05 -8.34 -4.88
N LEU A 175 -2.93 -8.21 -6.20
CA LEU A 175 -3.99 -7.70 -7.09
C LEU A 175 -4.76 -8.81 -7.81
N TRP A 176 -4.16 -10.01 -7.92
CA TRP A 176 -4.76 -11.17 -8.57
C TRP A 176 -4.72 -12.41 -7.64
N PRO A 177 -5.82 -13.16 -7.49
CA PRO A 177 -7.10 -13.03 -8.22
C PRO A 177 -7.91 -11.80 -7.78
N PHE A 178 -8.71 -11.27 -8.71
CA PHE A 178 -9.49 -10.06 -8.47
C PHE A 178 -10.41 -10.22 -7.26
N GLN A 179 -10.65 -9.11 -6.57
CA GLN A 179 -11.54 -9.06 -5.42
C GLN A 179 -12.63 -8.00 -5.63
N GLU A 180 -13.81 -8.24 -5.07
CA GLU A 180 -14.93 -7.30 -5.07
C GLU A 180 -15.37 -7.00 -3.64
N GLY A 181 -15.87 -5.78 -3.40
CA GLY A 181 -16.39 -5.38 -2.09
C GLY A 181 -17.80 -5.94 -1.90
N VAL A 182 -18.02 -6.60 -0.78
CA VAL A 182 -19.30 -7.20 -0.42
C VAL A 182 -19.77 -6.55 0.87
N GLN A 183 -21.02 -6.10 0.91
CA GLN A 183 -21.58 -5.48 2.10
C GLN A 183 -21.52 -6.49 3.27
N PRO A 184 -21.01 -6.09 4.45
CA PRO A 184 -21.00 -6.95 5.62
C PRO A 184 -22.43 -7.15 6.16
N GLU A 185 -22.70 -8.32 6.73
CA GLU A 185 -23.99 -8.65 7.34
C GLU A 185 -24.01 -8.35 8.84
N VAL A 186 -25.20 -8.13 9.42
CA VAL A 186 -25.34 -7.88 10.86
C VAL A 186 -24.83 -9.11 11.62
N GLY A 187 -23.88 -8.90 12.53
CA GLY A 187 -23.22 -9.95 13.30
C GLY A 187 -21.84 -10.35 12.76
N ASP A 188 -21.44 -9.87 11.57
CA ASP A 188 -20.07 -10.04 11.08
C ASP A 188 -19.07 -9.28 11.95
N MET A 189 -17.84 -9.76 12.02
CA MET A 189 -16.74 -9.02 12.63
C MET A 189 -16.01 -8.22 11.55
N PHE A 190 -16.06 -6.89 11.62
CA PHE A 190 -15.46 -5.99 10.64
C PHE A 190 -14.60 -4.92 11.34
N LYS A 191 -13.34 -4.76 10.91
CA LYS A 191 -12.33 -3.86 11.55
C LYS A 191 -12.24 -3.99 13.09
N GLY A 192 -12.47 -5.20 13.63
CA GLY A 192 -12.40 -5.46 15.08
C GLY A 192 -13.65 -5.08 15.88
N GLN A 193 -14.74 -4.69 15.21
CA GLN A 193 -16.05 -4.44 15.81
C GLN A 193 -17.11 -5.39 15.25
N ILE A 194 -18.13 -5.71 16.05
CA ILE A 194 -19.30 -6.46 15.55
C ILE A 194 -20.16 -5.50 14.76
N VAL A 195 -20.49 -5.88 13.55
CA VAL A 195 -21.35 -5.14 12.63
C VAL A 195 -22.78 -5.16 13.19
N THR A 196 -23.23 -4.03 13.74
CA THR A 196 -24.60 -3.77 14.20
C THR A 196 -25.41 -3.07 13.10
N GLN A 197 -26.74 -3.07 13.20
CA GLN A 197 -27.61 -2.38 12.22
C GLN A 197 -27.28 -0.87 12.06
N GLU A 198 -26.86 -0.21 13.14
CA GLU A 198 -26.45 1.19 13.13
C GLU A 198 -25.10 1.35 12.41
N SER A 199 -24.12 0.51 12.74
CA SER A 199 -22.81 0.56 12.08
C SER A 199 -22.83 0.21 10.58
N ILE A 200 -23.75 -0.65 10.11
CA ILE A 200 -23.85 -0.98 8.67
C ILE A 200 -24.21 0.25 7.85
N ALA A 201 -25.08 1.12 8.39
CA ALA A 201 -25.51 2.32 7.70
C ALA A 201 -24.38 3.35 7.56
N ASP A 202 -23.42 3.33 8.48
CA ASP A 202 -22.27 4.23 8.52
C ASP A 202 -21.02 3.67 7.82
N ILE A 203 -21.01 2.39 7.42
CA ILE A 203 -19.88 1.83 6.67
C ILE A 203 -19.94 2.31 5.23
N ASP A 204 -18.96 3.13 4.85
CA ASP A 204 -18.72 3.49 3.46
C ASP A 204 -18.42 2.25 2.60
N LYS A 205 -18.92 2.23 1.36
CA LYS A 205 -18.70 1.13 0.40
C LYS A 205 -17.24 0.78 0.14
N GLU A 206 -16.33 1.74 0.38
CA GLU A 206 -14.89 1.58 0.23
C GLU A 206 -14.30 0.60 1.23
N ASP A 207 -14.89 0.57 2.42
CA ASP A 207 -14.47 -0.25 3.53
C ASP A 207 -15.02 -1.68 3.44
N TYR A 208 -15.98 -1.95 2.56
CA TYR A 208 -16.61 -3.26 2.47
C TYR A 208 -15.58 -4.41 2.38
N PRO A 209 -15.76 -5.48 3.19
CA PRO A 209 -14.89 -6.64 3.13
C PRO A 209 -14.88 -7.23 1.72
N THR A 210 -13.76 -7.85 1.36
CA THR A 210 -13.55 -8.30 -0.01
C THR A 210 -13.73 -9.80 -0.15
N LYS A 211 -14.33 -10.24 -1.26
CA LYS A 211 -14.38 -11.65 -1.66
C LYS A 211 -13.74 -11.82 -3.04
N PHE A 212 -13.29 -13.02 -3.36
CA PHE A 212 -12.75 -13.31 -4.69
C PHE A 212 -13.82 -13.13 -5.75
N PHE A 213 -13.51 -12.26 -6.71
CA PHE A 213 -14.32 -12.00 -7.88
C PHE A 213 -14.11 -13.09 -8.92
N LYS A 214 -15.20 -13.64 -9.46
CA LYS A 214 -15.18 -14.64 -10.53
C LYS A 214 -15.56 -13.96 -11.85
N PRO A 215 -14.59 -13.50 -12.67
CA PRO A 215 -14.90 -12.78 -13.89
C PRO A 215 -15.57 -13.68 -14.92
N THR A 216 -16.53 -13.12 -15.66
CA THR A 216 -17.07 -13.74 -16.88
C THR A 216 -16.00 -13.78 -17.98
N ALA A 217 -16.23 -14.54 -19.06
CA ALA A 217 -15.30 -14.58 -20.20
C ALA A 217 -15.09 -13.18 -20.82
N GLY A 218 -16.15 -12.37 -20.93
CA GLY A 218 -16.07 -10.99 -21.43
C GLY A 218 -15.26 -10.08 -20.50
N GLN A 219 -15.45 -10.18 -19.19
CA GLN A 219 -14.66 -9.41 -18.21
C GLN A 219 -13.20 -9.85 -18.19
N SER A 220 -12.93 -11.14 -18.40
CA SER A 220 -11.55 -11.66 -18.50
C SER A 220 -10.84 -11.09 -19.73
N ALA A 221 -11.51 -11.07 -20.89
CA ALA A 221 -10.98 -10.45 -22.10
C ALA A 221 -10.78 -8.94 -21.93
N GLY A 222 -11.75 -8.24 -21.31
CA GLY A 222 -11.64 -6.83 -20.96
C GLY A 222 -10.47 -6.54 -20.02
N ALA A 223 -10.26 -7.39 -19.02
CA ALA A 223 -9.16 -7.27 -18.06
C ALA A 223 -7.80 -7.37 -18.77
N VAL A 224 -7.62 -8.33 -19.67
CA VAL A 224 -6.41 -8.45 -20.49
C VAL A 224 -6.19 -7.18 -21.32
N GLY A 225 -7.23 -6.65 -21.96
CA GLY A 225 -7.15 -5.40 -22.72
C GLY A 225 -6.71 -4.21 -21.86
N ILE A 226 -7.27 -4.06 -20.65
CA ILE A 226 -6.91 -3.00 -19.71
C ILE A 226 -5.47 -3.18 -19.19
N ILE A 227 -5.05 -4.41 -18.89
CA ILE A 227 -3.67 -4.71 -18.48
C ILE A 227 -2.68 -4.29 -19.58
N LEU A 228 -2.95 -4.66 -20.84
CA LEU A 228 -2.10 -4.29 -21.97
C LEU A 228 -2.05 -2.76 -22.18
N ALA A 229 -3.18 -2.08 -22.02
CA ALA A 229 -3.23 -0.62 -22.09
C ALA A 229 -2.41 0.02 -20.97
N GLY A 230 -2.59 -0.40 -19.72
CA GLY A 230 -1.81 0.09 -18.58
C GLY A 230 -0.31 -0.17 -18.75
N PHE A 231 0.06 -1.37 -19.20
CA PHE A 231 1.44 -1.71 -19.53
C PHE A 231 2.01 -0.76 -20.58
N GLY A 232 1.28 -0.56 -21.68
CA GLY A 232 1.68 0.32 -22.77
C GLY A 232 1.90 1.77 -22.31
N ILE A 233 1.01 2.30 -21.46
CA ILE A 233 1.12 3.65 -20.90
C ILE A 233 2.45 3.81 -20.14
N THR A 234 2.70 2.97 -19.13
CA THR A 234 3.93 3.08 -18.32
C THR A 234 5.17 2.85 -19.17
N PHE A 235 5.13 1.86 -20.06
CA PHE A 235 6.26 1.53 -20.93
C PHE A 235 6.62 2.67 -21.88
N LEU A 236 5.62 3.32 -22.52
CA LEU A 236 5.85 4.45 -23.41
C LEU A 236 6.38 5.66 -22.65
N ILE A 237 5.80 6.00 -21.50
CA ILE A 237 6.30 7.11 -20.65
C ILE A 237 7.76 6.87 -20.30
N ALA A 238 8.12 5.65 -19.88
CA ALA A 238 9.49 5.33 -19.51
C ALA A 238 10.44 5.36 -20.72
N ARG A 239 9.97 4.99 -21.91
CA ARG A 239 10.75 5.06 -23.15
C ARG A 239 11.06 6.50 -23.54
N PHE A 240 10.07 7.39 -23.48
CA PHE A 240 10.26 8.81 -23.82
C PHE A 240 11.08 9.57 -22.76
N GLY A 241 11.00 9.18 -21.49
CA GLY A 241 11.81 9.78 -20.41
C GLY A 241 13.31 9.56 -20.60
N ARG A 242 13.73 8.37 -21.05
CA ARG A 242 15.16 8.05 -21.26
C ARG A 242 15.84 8.84 -22.38
N GLY A 243 15.08 9.28 -23.38
CA GLY A 243 15.63 10.03 -24.50
C GLY A 243 16.03 11.47 -24.17
N LYS A 244 15.67 11.99 -22.98
CA LYS A 244 16.01 13.37 -22.56
C LYS A 244 17.27 13.46 -21.70
N ASP A 245 17.75 12.35 -21.14
CA ASP A 245 18.94 12.32 -20.28
C ASP A 245 20.23 11.96 -21.06
N GLU A 246 20.12 11.77 -22.40
CA GLU A 246 21.22 11.41 -23.31
C GLU A 246 21.66 12.57 -24.24
N GLU A 247 21.14 13.80 -24.06
CA GLU A 247 21.58 15.04 -24.73
C GLU A 247 22.22 16.02 -23.74
#